data_AF-C4XI73-F1
#
_entry.id   AF-C4XI73-F1
#
_cell.length_a   1.000
_cell.length_b   1.000
_cell.length_c   1.000
_cell.angle_alpha   90.00
_cell.angle_beta   90.00
_cell.angle_gamma   90.00
#
_symmetry.space_group_name_H-M   'P 1'
#
loop_
_entity.id
_entity.type
_entity.pdbx_description
1 polymer ?
#
loop_
_entity_poly.entity_id
_entity_poly.type
_entity_poly.pdbx_seq_one_letter_code
_entity_poly.pdbx_strand_id
1 'polypeptide(L)'
;MAEARKVFPMNAFVSYLKGVDKEGNKKGVAEMVGFMTGMEIDAELAPFAAALAKAWIYEQHPELVRMSSGELGATAQNVSVAVLPPDVVAEVNAIFAKLTDSKKTIDEQAAKLAKVEAELAEKTAILKDVEVRMKAAEDKAKRLEESAKDAGEKVIVASEAKVVEYIGKVDELLKMIEDVKKHGVVTVSGGGAAAADGGASGGTGEPVVGGEPAADFGFGSDAFATDKW
;
A
#
# COMPACT_ATOMS: atom_id res chain seq x y z
N MET A 1 27.17 -24.60 54.03
CA MET A 1 25.90 -24.05 53.52
C MET A 1 24.96 -25.23 53.37
N ALA A 2 23.91 -25.34 54.19
CA ALA A 2 22.96 -26.44 54.03
C ALA A 2 22.24 -26.28 52.70
N GLU A 3 22.29 -27.31 51.84
CA GLU A 3 21.48 -27.36 50.62
C GLU A 3 20.02 -27.15 51.01
N ALA A 4 19.37 -26.12 50.46
CA ALA A 4 17.95 -25.91 50.69
C ALA A 4 17.19 -27.10 50.07
N ARG A 5 16.73 -28.01 50.93
CA ARG A 5 15.99 -29.21 50.56
C ARG A 5 14.54 -29.06 50.99
N LYS A 6 13.61 -29.50 50.15
CA LYS A 6 12.18 -29.51 50.44
C LYS A 6 11.60 -30.91 50.24
N VAL A 7 10.66 -31.27 51.11
CA VAL A 7 10.01 -32.57 51.11
C VAL A 7 8.75 -32.53 50.25
N PHE A 8 8.59 -33.52 49.38
CA PHE A 8 7.44 -33.68 48.50
C PHE A 8 6.85 -35.10 48.64
N PRO A 9 5.54 -35.26 48.40
CA PRO A 9 4.90 -36.57 48.34
C PRO A 9 5.52 -37.49 47.29
N MET A 10 5.72 -38.78 47.63
CA MET A 10 6.33 -39.75 46.71
C MET A 10 5.50 -39.96 45.43
N ASN A 11 4.15 -39.88 45.52
CA ASN A 11 3.27 -39.96 44.35
C ASN A 11 3.58 -38.85 43.33
N ALA A 12 3.80 -37.61 43.77
CA ALA A 12 4.19 -36.52 42.87
C ALA A 12 5.56 -36.78 42.22
N PHE A 13 6.52 -37.31 42.97
CA PHE A 13 7.85 -37.65 42.46
C PHE A 13 7.81 -38.79 41.42
N VAL A 14 7.05 -39.85 41.71
CA VAL A 14 6.82 -40.97 40.77
C VAL A 14 6.09 -40.49 39.53
N SER A 15 5.05 -39.68 39.69
CA SER A 15 4.30 -39.11 38.56
C SER A 15 5.18 -38.26 37.65
N TYR A 16 6.08 -37.49 38.23
CA TYR A 16 7.04 -36.70 37.51
C TYR A 16 8.09 -37.55 36.77
N LEU A 17 8.75 -38.47 37.47
CA LEU A 17 9.85 -39.27 36.91
C LEU A 17 9.37 -40.31 35.91
N LYS A 18 8.28 -41.02 36.23
CA LYS A 18 7.79 -42.18 35.48
C LYS A 18 6.57 -41.87 34.62
N GLY A 19 5.97 -40.69 34.78
CA GLY A 19 4.87 -40.24 33.93
C GLY A 19 3.54 -40.94 34.20
N VAL A 20 3.37 -41.51 35.40
CA VAL A 20 2.15 -42.19 35.84
C VAL A 20 1.25 -41.19 36.56
N ASP A 21 -0.06 -41.21 36.35
CA ASP A 21 -1.01 -40.31 37.04
C ASP A 21 -0.60 -38.81 37.02
N LYS A 22 -0.23 -38.31 35.83
CA LYS A 22 0.23 -36.93 35.64
C LYS A 22 -0.86 -35.91 35.96
N GLU A 23 -2.11 -36.21 35.64
CA GLU A 23 -3.26 -35.35 35.89
C GLU A 23 -3.56 -35.23 37.39
N GLY A 24 -3.59 -36.36 38.12
CA GLY A 24 -3.86 -36.39 39.57
C GLY A 24 -2.80 -35.67 40.40
N ASN A 25 -1.54 -35.69 39.94
CA ASN A 25 -0.41 -35.10 40.67
C ASN A 25 0.11 -33.79 40.05
N LYS A 26 -0.58 -33.21 39.06
CA LYS A 26 -0.12 -32.05 38.29
C LYS A 26 0.36 -30.88 39.15
N LYS A 27 -0.39 -30.54 40.22
CA LYS A 27 -0.04 -29.47 41.15
C LYS A 27 1.24 -29.77 41.93
N GLY A 28 1.35 -30.99 42.48
CA GLY A 28 2.53 -31.41 43.24
C GLY A 28 3.78 -31.50 42.36
N VAL A 29 3.62 -31.95 41.11
CA VAL A 29 4.71 -31.95 40.11
C VAL A 29 5.14 -30.53 39.79
N ALA A 30 4.21 -29.62 39.52
CA ALA A 30 4.53 -28.22 39.21
C ALA A 30 5.25 -27.52 40.37
N GLU A 31 4.78 -27.71 41.61
CA GLU A 31 5.41 -27.15 42.80
C GLU A 31 6.83 -27.69 43.01
N MET A 32 7.03 -29.00 42.81
CA MET A 32 8.33 -29.65 42.94
C MET A 32 9.32 -29.17 41.89
N VAL A 33 8.92 -29.13 40.62
CA VAL A 33 9.77 -28.64 39.54
C VAL A 33 10.09 -27.17 39.77
N GLY A 34 9.12 -26.34 40.17
CA GLY A 34 9.34 -24.91 40.41
C GLY A 34 10.29 -24.65 41.57
N PHE A 35 10.20 -25.45 42.63
CA PHE A 35 11.16 -25.41 43.73
C PHE A 35 12.57 -25.80 43.26
N MET A 36 12.70 -26.90 42.50
CA MET A 36 14.00 -27.40 42.03
C MET A 36 14.69 -26.41 41.09
N THR A 37 13.94 -25.75 40.21
CA THR A 37 14.50 -24.79 39.26
C THR A 37 14.64 -23.38 39.82
N GLY A 38 13.97 -23.07 40.93
CA GLY A 38 13.91 -21.71 41.46
C GLY A 38 13.23 -20.73 40.50
N MET A 39 12.39 -21.24 39.60
CA MET A 39 11.70 -20.46 38.58
C MET A 39 10.18 -20.52 38.77
N GLU A 40 9.51 -19.41 38.49
CA GLU A 40 8.08 -19.41 38.31
C GLU A 40 7.75 -20.09 36.97
N ILE A 41 7.00 -21.19 37.02
CA ILE A 41 6.74 -22.02 35.85
C ILE A 41 5.58 -21.43 35.05
N ASP A 42 5.89 -20.77 33.94
CA ASP A 42 4.94 -20.52 32.84
C ASP A 42 4.64 -21.84 32.08
N ALA A 43 3.43 -21.98 31.55
CA ALA A 43 3.02 -23.12 30.72
C ALA A 43 3.97 -23.39 29.54
N GLU A 44 4.58 -22.37 28.96
CA GLU A 44 5.55 -22.53 27.87
C GLU A 44 6.90 -23.08 28.35
N LEU A 45 7.35 -22.69 29.54
CA LEU A 45 8.65 -23.06 30.09
C LEU A 45 8.60 -24.34 30.93
N ALA A 46 7.39 -24.77 31.34
CA ALA A 46 7.15 -25.96 32.14
C ALA A 46 7.83 -27.23 31.60
N PRO A 47 7.80 -27.54 30.29
CA PRO A 47 8.43 -28.75 29.76
C PRO A 47 9.96 -28.71 29.89
N PHE A 48 10.57 -27.53 29.75
CA PHE A 48 12.03 -27.37 29.84
C PHE A 48 12.49 -27.45 31.29
N ALA A 49 11.83 -26.72 32.19
CA ALA A 49 12.08 -26.81 33.63
C ALA A 49 11.93 -28.27 34.13
N ALA A 50 10.88 -28.95 33.67
CA ALA A 50 10.63 -30.35 33.97
C ALA A 50 11.69 -31.30 33.38
N ALA A 51 12.25 -31.02 32.21
CA ALA A 51 13.32 -31.85 31.65
C ALA A 51 14.62 -31.69 32.45
N LEU A 52 14.96 -30.45 32.82
CA LEU A 52 16.21 -30.11 33.46
C LEU A 52 16.29 -30.64 34.89
N ALA A 53 15.23 -30.45 35.68
CA ALA A 53 15.14 -31.03 37.02
C ALA A 53 15.17 -32.58 36.98
N LYS A 54 14.63 -33.20 35.93
CA LYS A 54 14.60 -34.67 35.78
C LYS A 54 15.98 -35.20 35.41
N ALA A 55 16.67 -34.52 34.50
CA ALA A 55 18.04 -34.85 34.12
C ALA A 55 18.97 -34.80 35.34
N TRP A 56 18.86 -33.74 36.15
CA TRP A 56 19.62 -33.61 37.40
C TRP A 56 19.34 -34.74 38.38
N ILE A 57 18.07 -35.10 38.60
CA ILE A 57 17.72 -36.22 39.48
C ILE A 57 18.36 -37.52 39.00
N TYR A 58 18.36 -37.79 37.69
CA TYR A 58 18.99 -39.00 37.15
C TYR A 58 20.51 -38.97 37.14
N GLU A 59 21.12 -37.78 37.12
CA GLU A 59 22.56 -37.63 37.28
C GLU A 59 22.98 -37.97 38.71
N GLN A 60 22.24 -37.48 39.71
CA GLN A 60 22.51 -37.76 41.12
C GLN A 60 22.13 -39.20 41.51
N HIS A 61 21.07 -39.74 40.89
CA HIS A 61 20.47 -41.03 41.22
C HIS A 61 20.17 -41.85 39.95
N PRO A 62 21.20 -42.37 39.27
CA PRO A 62 21.04 -43.13 38.02
C PRO A 62 20.26 -44.44 38.19
N GLU A 63 20.23 -45.01 39.40
CA GLU A 63 19.43 -46.17 39.76
C GLU A 63 17.93 -45.97 39.51
N LEU A 64 17.46 -44.72 39.65
CA LEU A 64 16.05 -44.38 39.46
C LEU A 64 15.60 -44.58 38.01
N VAL A 65 16.51 -44.57 37.04
CA VAL A 65 16.17 -44.83 35.63
C VAL A 65 15.62 -46.24 35.48
N ARG A 66 16.23 -47.23 36.16
CA ARG A 66 15.90 -48.66 36.02
C ARG A 66 14.72 -49.10 36.89
N MET A 67 14.43 -48.40 37.98
CA MET A 67 13.29 -48.73 38.85
C MET A 67 11.96 -48.55 38.12
N SER A 68 11.02 -49.47 38.34
CA SER A 68 9.62 -49.29 37.93
C SER A 68 8.91 -48.23 38.79
N SER A 69 7.76 -47.75 38.34
CA SER A 69 6.93 -46.82 39.11
C SER A 69 6.43 -47.42 40.43
N GLY A 70 6.13 -48.71 40.45
CA GLY A 70 5.69 -49.42 41.65
C GLY A 70 6.81 -49.58 42.69
N GLU A 71 8.01 -49.98 42.25
CA GLU A 71 9.18 -50.10 43.12
C GLU A 71 9.58 -48.75 43.72
N LEU A 72 9.59 -47.69 42.90
CA LEU A 72 9.90 -46.34 43.37
C LEU A 72 8.85 -45.83 44.37
N GLY A 73 7.56 -46.03 44.06
CA GLY A 73 6.45 -45.63 44.93
C GLY A 73 6.41 -46.37 46.27
N ALA A 74 6.93 -47.60 46.33
CA ALA A 74 6.99 -48.40 47.55
C ALA A 74 8.18 -48.04 48.46
N THR A 75 9.15 -47.26 47.97
CA THR A 75 10.41 -47.00 48.69
C THR A 75 10.20 -46.10 49.93
N ALA A 76 9.35 -45.08 49.83
CA ALA A 76 9.04 -44.18 50.94
C ALA A 76 7.73 -43.42 50.70
N GLN A 77 7.18 -42.80 51.75
CA GLN A 77 5.99 -41.94 51.63
C GLN A 77 6.32 -40.55 51.05
N ASN A 78 7.52 -40.04 51.29
CA ASN A 78 7.96 -38.72 50.86
C ASN A 78 9.40 -38.78 50.31
N VAL A 79 9.74 -37.81 49.46
CA VAL A 79 11.10 -37.60 48.94
C VAL A 79 11.57 -36.21 49.31
N SER A 80 12.86 -36.07 49.60
CA SER A 80 13.51 -34.76 49.76
C SER A 80 14.27 -34.43 48.49
N VAL A 81 13.97 -33.30 47.86
CA VAL A 81 14.70 -32.80 46.67
C VAL A 81 15.45 -31.53 47.02
N ALA A 82 16.61 -31.33 46.38
CA ALA A 82 17.39 -30.10 46.48
C ALA A 82 17.09 -29.19 45.28
N VAL A 83 17.32 -27.90 45.47
CA VAL A 83 17.39 -26.94 44.35
C VAL A 83 18.58 -27.31 43.47
N LEU A 84 18.47 -27.03 42.17
CA LEU A 84 19.57 -27.15 41.23
C LEU A 84 20.77 -26.28 41.65
N PRO A 85 22.00 -26.66 41.23
CA PRO A 85 23.19 -25.86 41.47
C PRO A 85 23.02 -24.41 40.93
N PRO A 86 23.49 -23.39 41.67
CA PRO A 86 23.27 -21.98 41.30
C PRO A 86 23.83 -21.60 39.93
N ASP A 87 24.94 -22.21 39.52
CA ASP A 87 25.58 -22.07 38.21
C ASP A 87 24.68 -22.59 37.09
N VAL A 88 24.10 -23.77 37.26
CA VAL A 88 23.15 -24.36 36.29
C VAL A 88 21.88 -23.51 36.17
N VAL A 89 21.34 -23.04 37.29
CA VAL A 89 20.17 -22.14 37.30
C VAL A 89 20.48 -20.83 36.57
N ALA A 90 21.68 -20.26 36.76
CA ALA A 90 22.10 -19.03 36.09
C ALA A 90 22.22 -19.20 34.57
N GLU A 91 22.80 -20.30 34.10
CA GLU A 91 22.89 -20.60 32.66
C GLU A 91 21.51 -20.77 32.02
N VAL A 92 20.62 -21.50 32.71
CA VAL A 92 19.25 -21.72 32.28
C VAL A 92 18.48 -20.41 32.20
N ASN A 93 18.58 -19.56 33.22
CA ASN A 93 17.96 -18.24 33.23
C ASN A 93 18.49 -17.35 32.09
N ALA A 94 19.79 -17.42 31.78
CA ALA A 94 20.37 -16.68 30.66
C ALA A 94 19.84 -17.16 29.30
N ILE A 95 19.63 -18.47 29.12
CA ILE A 95 19.03 -19.04 27.91
C ILE A 95 17.56 -18.58 27.79
N PHE A 96 16.82 -18.61 28.90
CA PHE A 96 15.43 -18.17 28.89
C PHE A 96 15.27 -16.68 28.61
N ALA A 97 16.12 -15.83 29.18
CA ALA A 97 16.13 -14.40 28.85
C ALA A 97 16.30 -14.18 27.35
N LYS A 98 17.25 -14.89 26.71
CA LYS A 98 17.45 -14.84 25.26
C LYS A 98 16.23 -15.34 24.48
N LEU A 99 15.56 -16.38 24.96
CA LEU A 99 14.38 -16.94 24.32
C LEU A 99 13.20 -15.94 24.37
N THR A 100 12.98 -15.32 25.53
CA THR A 100 11.95 -14.28 25.71
C THR A 100 12.23 -13.05 24.83
N ASP A 101 13.49 -12.60 24.77
CA ASP A 101 13.88 -11.49 23.89
C ASP A 101 13.72 -11.84 22.40
N SER A 102 14.05 -13.07 22.03
CA SER A 102 13.85 -13.56 20.66
C SER A 102 12.37 -13.60 20.28
N LYS A 103 11.51 -14.07 21.19
CA LYS A 103 10.06 -14.10 20.98
C LYS A 103 9.51 -12.69 20.76
N LYS A 104 9.88 -11.73 21.62
CA LYS A 104 9.50 -10.33 21.46
C LYS A 104 9.93 -9.76 20.11
N THR A 105 11.16 -10.07 19.68
CA THR A 105 11.68 -9.66 18.37
C THR A 105 10.85 -10.25 17.22
N ILE A 106 10.47 -11.53 17.31
CA ILE A 106 9.63 -12.21 16.31
C ILE A 106 8.25 -11.55 16.24
N ASP A 107 7.62 -11.25 17.38
CA ASP A 107 6.31 -10.61 17.43
C ASP A 107 6.36 -9.19 16.81
N GLU A 108 7.40 -8.42 17.10
CA GLU A 108 7.63 -7.10 16.50
C GLU A 108 7.88 -7.20 14.98
N GLN A 109 8.61 -8.22 14.52
CA GLN A 109 8.85 -8.46 13.10
C GLN A 109 7.56 -8.88 12.38
N ALA A 110 6.75 -9.75 12.97
CA ALA A 110 5.47 -10.17 12.43
C ALA A 110 4.51 -8.98 12.26
N ALA A 111 4.45 -8.08 13.25
CA ALA A 111 3.66 -6.85 13.17
C ALA A 111 4.14 -5.92 12.05
N LYS A 112 5.47 -5.77 11.89
CA LYS A 112 6.05 -4.97 10.79
C LYS A 112 5.77 -5.58 9.43
N LEU A 113 5.88 -6.91 9.28
CA LEU A 113 5.56 -7.61 8.05
C LEU A 113 4.09 -7.40 7.64
N ALA A 114 3.15 -7.59 8.58
CA ALA A 114 1.74 -7.36 8.30
C ALA A 114 1.45 -5.93 7.82
N LYS A 115 2.13 -4.93 8.40
CA LYS A 115 2.02 -3.54 7.96
C LYS A 115 2.57 -3.33 6.54
N VAL A 116 3.76 -3.85 6.25
CA VAL A 116 4.40 -3.73 4.93
C VAL A 116 3.58 -4.45 3.86
N GLU A 117 3.02 -5.62 4.16
CA GLU A 117 2.14 -6.36 3.24
C GLU A 117 0.88 -5.56 2.90
N ALA A 118 0.27 -4.89 3.89
CA ALA A 118 -0.88 -4.02 3.66
C ALA A 118 -0.53 -2.81 2.78
N GLU A 119 0.59 -2.11 3.08
CA GLU A 119 1.07 -0.99 2.28
C GLU A 119 1.42 -1.40 0.84
N LEU A 120 2.00 -2.59 0.66
CA LEU A 120 2.32 -3.13 -0.66
C LEU A 120 1.04 -3.41 -1.44
N ALA A 121 0.03 -4.04 -0.82
CA ALA A 121 -1.26 -4.29 -1.44
C ALA A 121 -1.95 -2.99 -1.89
N GLU A 122 -1.94 -1.96 -1.04
CA GLU A 122 -2.47 -0.63 -1.35
C GLU A 122 -1.73 0.02 -2.53
N LYS A 123 -0.39 0.10 -2.47
CA LYS A 123 0.41 0.67 -3.57
C LYS A 123 0.26 -0.09 -4.88
N THR A 124 0.13 -1.41 -4.82
CA THR A 124 -0.14 -2.24 -6.01
C THR A 124 -1.49 -1.92 -6.62
N ALA A 125 -2.51 -1.66 -5.80
CA ALA A 125 -3.82 -1.25 -6.29
C ALA A 125 -3.78 0.15 -6.93
N ILE A 126 -3.08 1.10 -6.31
CA ILE A 126 -2.87 2.45 -6.87
C ILE A 126 -2.15 2.38 -8.21
N LEU A 127 -1.07 1.60 -8.32
CA LEU A 127 -0.33 1.44 -9.57
C LEU A 127 -1.21 0.93 -10.71
N LYS A 128 -2.04 -0.09 -10.45
CA LYS A 128 -2.99 -0.62 -11.45
C LYS A 128 -3.99 0.45 -11.91
N ASP A 129 -4.50 1.25 -10.98
CA ASP A 129 -5.44 2.32 -11.30
C ASP A 129 -4.76 3.44 -12.12
N VAL A 130 -3.54 3.83 -11.74
CA VAL A 130 -2.73 4.80 -12.50
C VAL A 130 -2.44 4.31 -13.91
N GLU A 131 -2.09 3.04 -14.10
CA GLU A 131 -1.88 2.45 -15.43
C GLU A 131 -3.15 2.54 -16.30
N VAL A 132 -4.34 2.29 -15.73
CA VAL A 132 -5.61 2.43 -16.45
C VAL A 132 -5.86 3.90 -16.84
N ARG A 133 -5.65 4.83 -15.91
CA ARG A 133 -5.79 6.27 -16.19
C ARG A 133 -4.80 6.76 -17.24
N MET A 134 -3.56 6.28 -17.21
CA MET A 134 -2.53 6.62 -18.19
C MET A 134 -2.93 6.16 -19.59
N LYS A 135 -3.39 4.92 -19.75
CA LYS A 135 -3.90 4.42 -21.04
C LYS A 135 -5.09 5.24 -21.54
N ALA A 136 -6.04 5.55 -20.66
CA ALA A 136 -7.18 6.40 -21.01
C ALA A 136 -6.76 7.82 -21.41
N ALA A 137 -5.73 8.38 -20.78
CA ALA A 137 -5.16 9.68 -21.14
C ALA A 137 -4.42 9.63 -22.47
N GLU A 138 -3.62 8.59 -22.73
CA GLU A 138 -2.96 8.35 -24.02
C GLU A 138 -3.98 8.22 -25.16
N ASP A 139 -5.06 7.47 -24.95
CA ASP A 139 -6.13 7.32 -25.94
C ASP A 139 -6.85 8.65 -26.21
N LYS A 140 -7.10 9.46 -25.17
CA LYS A 140 -7.65 10.81 -25.34
C LYS A 140 -6.70 11.73 -26.08
N ALA A 141 -5.41 11.68 -25.76
CA ALA A 141 -4.39 12.49 -26.43
C ALA A 141 -4.33 12.15 -27.92
N LYS A 142 -4.31 10.86 -28.28
CA LYS A 142 -4.37 10.39 -29.67
C LYS A 142 -5.62 10.88 -30.40
N ARG A 143 -6.80 10.76 -29.78
CA ARG A 143 -8.06 11.26 -30.37
C ARG A 143 -8.05 12.77 -30.57
N LEU A 144 -7.48 13.52 -29.65
CA LEU A 144 -7.35 14.98 -29.79
C LEU A 144 -6.39 15.32 -30.93
N GLU A 145 -5.23 14.66 -31.02
CA GLU A 145 -4.29 14.84 -32.13
C GLU A 145 -4.89 14.50 -33.49
N GLU A 146 -5.66 13.41 -33.59
CA GLU A 146 -6.40 13.04 -34.81
C GLU A 146 -7.47 14.09 -35.16
N SER A 147 -8.29 14.50 -34.19
CA SER A 147 -9.34 15.49 -34.41
C SER A 147 -8.79 16.87 -34.82
N ALA A 148 -7.60 17.25 -34.32
CA ALA A 148 -6.95 18.50 -34.67
C ALA A 148 -6.44 18.51 -36.13
N LYS A 149 -5.96 17.37 -36.63
CA LYS A 149 -5.57 17.20 -38.04
C LYS A 149 -6.78 17.37 -38.96
N ASP A 150 -7.87 16.68 -38.65
CA ASP A 150 -9.10 16.74 -39.46
C ASP A 150 -9.77 18.12 -39.42
N ALA A 151 -9.71 18.81 -38.27
CA ALA A 151 -10.23 20.16 -38.15
C ALA A 151 -9.42 21.17 -38.98
N GLY A 152 -8.09 21.06 -38.98
CA GLY A 152 -7.21 21.87 -39.83
C GLY A 152 -7.49 21.66 -41.32
N GLU A 153 -7.61 20.41 -41.76
CA GLU A 153 -7.97 20.09 -43.15
C GLU A 153 -9.34 20.64 -43.55
N LYS A 154 -10.36 20.52 -42.69
CA LYS A 154 -11.69 21.09 -42.98
C LYS A 154 -11.67 22.60 -43.16
N VAL A 155 -10.88 23.33 -42.36
CA VAL A 155 -10.74 24.78 -42.50
C VAL A 155 -10.03 25.14 -43.79
N ILE A 156 -9.01 24.38 -44.18
CA ILE A 156 -8.28 24.59 -45.44
C ILE A 156 -9.20 24.35 -46.64
N VAL A 157 -9.91 23.22 -46.68
CA VAL A 157 -10.83 22.87 -47.77
C VAL A 157 -11.99 23.88 -47.87
N ALA A 158 -12.54 24.32 -46.73
CA ALA A 158 -13.57 25.36 -46.71
C ALA A 158 -13.05 26.72 -47.20
N SER A 159 -11.78 27.03 -46.93
CA SER A 159 -11.13 28.25 -47.42
C SER A 159 -10.84 28.18 -48.92
N GLU A 160 -10.39 27.02 -49.41
CA GLU A 160 -10.15 26.77 -50.83
C GLU A 160 -11.46 26.89 -51.65
N ALA A 161 -12.56 26.33 -51.16
CA ALA A 161 -13.87 26.47 -51.79
C ALA A 161 -14.30 27.95 -51.92
N LYS A 162 -14.08 28.76 -50.88
CA LYS A 162 -14.35 30.22 -50.94
C LYS A 162 -13.44 30.94 -51.92
N VAL A 163 -12.16 30.58 -52.00
CA VAL A 163 -11.22 31.17 -52.96
C VAL A 163 -11.67 30.87 -54.39
N VAL A 164 -12.10 29.64 -54.68
CA VAL A 164 -12.66 29.27 -56.00
C VAL A 164 -13.92 30.06 -56.31
N GLU A 165 -14.82 30.24 -55.34
CA GLU A 165 -16.02 31.06 -55.50
C GLU A 165 -15.68 32.54 -55.80
N TYR A 166 -14.69 33.11 -55.12
CA TYR A 166 -14.23 34.47 -55.38
C TYR A 166 -13.57 34.62 -56.75
N ILE A 167 -12.79 33.63 -57.19
CA ILE A 167 -12.21 33.62 -58.54
C ILE A 167 -13.33 33.61 -59.59
N GLY A 168 -14.35 32.76 -59.43
CA GLY A 168 -15.50 32.74 -60.35
C GLY A 168 -16.26 34.08 -60.40
N LYS A 169 -16.47 34.72 -59.23
CA LYS A 169 -17.06 36.08 -59.17
C LYS A 169 -16.18 37.12 -59.86
N VAL A 170 -14.86 37.01 -59.75
CA VAL A 170 -13.91 37.89 -60.46
C VAL A 170 -13.99 37.66 -61.97
N ASP A 171 -14.09 36.41 -62.44
CA ASP A 171 -14.25 36.10 -63.86
C ASP A 171 -15.60 36.61 -64.42
N GLU A 172 -16.68 36.50 -63.65
CA GLU A 172 -17.98 37.09 -63.99
C GLU A 172 -17.91 38.61 -64.06
N LEU A 173 -17.23 39.25 -63.10
CA LEU A 173 -17.00 40.70 -63.12
C LEU A 173 -16.15 41.11 -64.32
N LEU A 174 -15.10 40.37 -64.66
CA LEU A 174 -14.28 40.62 -65.85
C LEU A 174 -15.10 40.49 -67.13
N LYS A 175 -15.99 39.49 -67.21
CA LYS A 175 -16.89 39.32 -68.34
C LYS A 175 -17.92 40.46 -68.43
N MET A 176 -18.48 40.90 -67.31
CA MET A 176 -19.36 42.07 -67.27
C MET A 176 -18.61 43.36 -67.67
N ILE A 177 -17.35 43.53 -67.25
CA ILE A 177 -16.50 44.65 -67.68
C ILE A 177 -16.23 44.58 -69.18
N GLU A 178 -15.96 43.38 -69.72
CA GLU A 178 -15.80 43.20 -71.16
C GLU A 178 -17.09 43.48 -71.94
N ASP A 179 -18.24 43.06 -71.43
CA ASP A 179 -19.54 43.33 -72.05
C ASP A 179 -19.86 44.83 -72.00
N VAL A 180 -19.59 45.52 -70.89
CA VAL A 180 -19.67 46.98 -70.78
C VAL A 180 -18.68 47.68 -71.72
N LYS A 181 -17.49 47.11 -71.95
CA LYS A 181 -16.49 47.63 -72.88
C LYS A 181 -16.86 47.40 -74.35
N LYS A 182 -17.52 46.28 -74.67
CA LYS A 182 -17.98 45.93 -76.03
C LYS A 182 -19.27 46.65 -76.43
N HIS A 183 -20.19 46.81 -75.48
CA HIS A 183 -21.51 47.41 -75.74
C HIS A 183 -21.63 48.86 -75.32
N GLY A 184 -20.65 49.41 -74.59
CA GLY A 184 -20.71 50.73 -73.98
C GLY A 184 -21.72 50.76 -72.83
N VAL A 185 -21.55 51.66 -71.86
CA VAL A 185 -22.57 51.90 -70.84
C VAL A 185 -23.85 52.34 -71.54
N VAL A 186 -24.87 51.48 -71.58
CA VAL A 186 -26.19 51.87 -72.08
C VAL A 186 -26.85 52.72 -71.00
N THR A 187 -26.54 54.02 -70.99
CA THR A 187 -27.37 55.00 -70.32
C THR A 187 -28.68 55.11 -71.11
N VAL A 188 -29.74 54.45 -70.63
CA VAL A 188 -31.09 54.82 -71.05
C VAL A 188 -31.43 56.15 -70.37
N SER A 189 -31.18 57.24 -71.09
CA SER A 189 -31.77 58.55 -70.79
C SER A 189 -33.20 58.57 -71.29
N GLY A 190 -34.20 58.64 -70.41
CA GLY A 190 -35.59 58.73 -70.84
C GLY A 190 -36.67 58.76 -69.77
N GLY A 191 -36.58 59.67 -68.79
CA GLY A 191 -37.74 60.31 -68.15
C GLY A 191 -38.36 59.65 -66.91
N GLY A 192 -38.33 60.36 -65.76
CA GLY A 192 -39.33 60.19 -64.71
C GLY A 192 -38.88 60.20 -63.24
N ALA A 193 -38.42 61.35 -62.76
CA ALA A 193 -38.59 61.91 -61.40
C ALA A 193 -38.18 61.14 -60.11
N ALA A 194 -37.23 61.78 -59.39
CA ALA A 194 -37.14 62.02 -57.93
C ALA A 194 -36.96 60.82 -56.97
N ALA A 195 -36.13 60.86 -55.92
CA ALA A 195 -35.14 61.81 -55.40
C ALA A 195 -34.33 61.09 -54.29
N ALA A 196 -33.11 61.59 -54.04
CA ALA A 196 -32.34 61.66 -52.77
C ALA A 196 -32.30 60.42 -51.83
N ASP A 197 -31.17 60.02 -51.27
CA ASP A 197 -30.13 60.79 -50.55
C ASP A 197 -28.94 59.82 -50.34
N GLY A 198 -27.67 60.19 -50.56
CA GLY A 198 -26.82 60.77 -49.52
C GLY A 198 -26.42 59.71 -48.47
N GLY A 199 -25.17 59.31 -48.27
CA GLY A 199 -23.92 59.97 -48.58
C GLY A 199 -22.71 59.07 -48.32
N ALA A 200 -21.59 59.47 -48.90
CA ALA A 200 -20.28 58.97 -48.59
C ALA A 200 -19.73 59.66 -47.33
N SER A 201 -19.04 58.92 -46.47
CA SER A 201 -17.88 59.45 -45.76
C SER A 201 -16.87 58.33 -45.54
N GLY A 202 -15.65 58.54 -46.04
CA GLY A 202 -14.52 57.67 -45.77
C GLY A 202 -14.09 57.72 -44.30
N GLY A 203 -13.45 56.63 -43.87
CA GLY A 203 -12.76 56.52 -42.60
C GLY A 203 -11.73 55.42 -42.71
N THR A 204 -10.50 55.81 -43.02
CA THR A 204 -9.29 55.00 -42.85
C THR A 204 -9.05 54.72 -41.38
N GLY A 205 -8.92 53.43 -41.01
CA GLY A 205 -8.49 53.00 -39.68
C GLY A 205 -8.50 51.47 -39.59
N GLU A 206 -7.34 50.88 -39.30
CA GLU A 206 -7.06 49.44 -39.17
C GLU A 206 -8.11 48.62 -38.39
N PRO A 207 -8.27 47.31 -38.70
CA PRO A 207 -8.90 46.40 -37.76
C PRO A 207 -7.99 46.28 -36.53
N VAL A 208 -8.48 46.68 -35.36
CA VAL A 208 -7.80 46.47 -34.08
C VAL A 208 -7.67 44.96 -33.84
N VAL A 209 -6.49 44.42 -34.13
CA VAL A 209 -6.03 43.11 -33.66
C VAL A 209 -5.29 43.32 -32.34
N GLY A 210 -5.86 42.83 -31.24
CA GLY A 210 -5.24 42.91 -29.91
C GLY A 210 -6.22 43.34 -28.82
N GLY A 211 -7.21 42.51 -28.53
CA GLY A 211 -7.86 42.51 -27.23
C GLY A 211 -7.02 41.68 -26.27
N GLU A 212 -6.68 42.24 -25.11
CA GLU A 212 -5.97 41.53 -24.04
C GLU A 212 -6.74 40.26 -23.67
N PRO A 213 -6.09 39.08 -23.61
CA PRO A 213 -6.81 37.86 -23.28
C PRO A 213 -7.43 38.00 -21.89
N ALA A 214 -8.69 37.60 -21.73
CA ALA A 214 -9.33 37.54 -20.43
C ALA A 214 -8.44 36.74 -19.47
N ALA A 215 -8.25 37.26 -18.25
CA ALA A 215 -7.39 36.67 -17.22
C ALA A 215 -7.78 35.25 -16.78
N ASP A 216 -8.85 34.69 -17.35
CA ASP A 216 -9.41 33.36 -17.06
C ASP A 216 -9.15 32.31 -18.15
N PHE A 217 -8.27 32.56 -19.13
CA PHE A 217 -7.72 31.45 -19.94
C PHE A 217 -6.55 30.79 -19.21
N GLY A 218 -6.88 29.95 -18.22
CA GLY A 218 -5.93 29.14 -17.46
C GLY A 218 -6.20 27.65 -17.62
N PHE A 219 -5.29 26.91 -18.27
CA PHE A 219 -5.23 25.46 -18.12
C PHE A 219 -4.73 25.13 -16.71
N GLY A 220 -5.66 24.83 -15.81
CA GLY A 220 -5.36 24.12 -14.57
C GLY A 220 -5.35 25.00 -13.34
N SER A 221 -6.44 24.94 -12.59
CA SER A 221 -6.37 25.03 -11.13
C SER A 221 -5.39 23.94 -10.65
N ASP A 222 -4.31 24.34 -10.00
CA ASP A 222 -3.36 23.42 -9.40
C ASP A 222 -4.08 22.58 -8.32
N ALA A 223 -4.38 21.32 -8.66
CA ALA A 223 -5.05 20.38 -7.76
C ALA A 223 -4.13 19.90 -6.61
N PHE A 224 -2.90 20.40 -6.54
CA PHE A 224 -1.90 20.05 -5.52
C PHE A 224 -1.45 21.25 -4.67
N ALA A 225 -2.05 22.42 -4.85
CA ALA A 225 -1.81 23.58 -3.97
C ALA A 225 -2.61 23.44 -2.65
N THR A 226 -2.24 22.46 -1.83
CA THR A 226 -2.52 22.51 -0.40
C THR A 226 -1.19 22.59 0.35
N ASP A 227 -0.86 23.79 0.80
CA ASP A 227 0.03 24.02 1.94
C ASP A 227 -0.62 23.41 3.19
N LYS A 228 -0.48 22.10 3.36
CA LYS A 228 -0.53 21.37 4.63
C LYS A 228 -0.16 19.90 4.39
N TRP A 229 1.00 19.56 4.95
CA TRP A 229 1.43 18.27 5.47
C TRP A 229 0.30 17.38 6.01
#